data_AF-A0A8T6PG53-F1
#
_entry.id   AF-A0A8T6PG53-F1
#
_cell.length_a   1.000
_cell.length_b   1.000
_cell.length_c   1.000
_cell.angle_alpha   90.00
_cell.angle_beta   90.00
_cell.angle_gamma   90.00
#
_symmetry.space_group_name_H-M   'P 1'
#
loop_
_entity.id
_entity.type
_entity.pdbx_description
1 polymer ?
#
loop_
_entity_poly.entity_id
_entity_poly.type
_entity_poly.pdbx_seq_one_letter_code
_entity_poly.pdbx_strand_id
1 'polypeptide(L)' 'MFEVCEVTVNGHIEGSPKPGWVTWAGEQLAVIDHGRRWQTDNGQHILVRLANGSALELWFDGTIWRGRSKPGTPSNFV' A
#
# COMPACT_ATOMS: atom_id res chain seq x y z
N MET A 1 -13.93 4.40 11.79
CA MET A 1 -14.22 4.77 10.39
C MET A 1 -12.95 4.52 9.61
N PHE A 2 -12.94 3.55 8.69
CA PHE A 2 -11.74 3.19 7.92
C PHE A 2 -11.82 3.93 6.60
N GLU A 3 -10.98 4.94 6.42
CA GLU A 3 -10.89 5.69 5.16
C GLU A 3 -10.23 4.79 4.12
N VAL A 4 -10.95 4.54 3.04
CA VAL A 4 -10.40 3.92 1.83
C VAL A 4 -9.99 5.08 0.92
N CYS A 5 -8.70 5.18 0.60
CA CYS A 5 -8.20 6.19 -0.33
C CYS A 5 -7.70 5.52 -1.61
N GLU A 6 -7.94 6.18 -2.74
CA GLU A 6 -7.29 5.83 -4.00
C GLU A 6 -5.81 6.19 -3.91
N VAL A 7 -4.93 5.30 -4.36
CA VAL A 7 -3.49 5.48 -4.27
C VAL A 7 -2.91 5.49 -5.67
N THR A 8 -2.17 6.54 -6.03
CA THR A 8 -1.39 6.55 -7.27
C THR A 8 -0.02 5.96 -7.01
N VAL A 9 0.27 4.81 -7.64
CA VAL A 9 1.56 4.13 -7.58
C VAL A 9 2.27 4.28 -8.91
N ASN A 10 3.49 4.83 -8.93
CA ASN A 10 4.40 4.68 -10.07
C ASN A 10 5.43 3.59 -9.77
N GLY A 11 5.67 2.71 -10.75
CA GLY A 11 6.65 1.62 -10.66
C GLY A 11 6.13 0.30 -11.23
N HIS A 12 5.91 0.26 -12.56
CA HIS A 12 5.63 -0.98 -13.28
C HIS A 12 6.97 -1.68 -13.58
N ILE A 13 7.37 -2.63 -12.74
CA ILE A 13 8.31 -3.68 -13.15
C ILE A 13 7.42 -4.88 -13.45
N GLU A 14 7.52 -5.44 -14.66
CA GLU A 14 6.75 -6.62 -15.07
C GLU A 14 6.60 -7.64 -13.92
N GLY A 15 5.36 -7.93 -13.54
CA GLY A 15 5.02 -8.97 -12.57
C GLY A 15 5.02 -8.59 -11.09
N SER A 16 5.41 -7.37 -10.69
CA SER A 16 5.23 -6.94 -9.28
C SER A 16 5.24 -5.42 -9.14
N PRO A 17 4.08 -4.73 -9.21
CA PRO A 17 4.02 -3.30 -8.96
C PRO A 17 4.47 -3.04 -7.51
N LYS A 18 5.62 -2.39 -7.34
CA LYS A 18 6.18 -2.03 -6.03
C LYS A 18 5.92 -0.55 -5.77
N PRO A 19 5.05 -0.19 -4.81
CA PRO A 19 4.71 1.19 -4.51
C PRO A 19 5.93 1.99 -4.03
N GLY A 20 6.29 3.08 -4.71
CA GLY A 20 7.36 3.99 -4.29
C GLY A 20 6.86 5.16 -3.42
N TRP A 21 5.62 5.59 -3.62
CA TRP A 21 4.96 6.63 -2.83
C TRP A 21 3.46 6.38 -2.78
N VAL A 22 2.80 7.01 -1.80
CA VAL A 22 1.36 6.97 -1.60
C VAL A 22 0.88 8.38 -1.27
N THR A 23 -0.17 8.85 -1.95
CA THR A 23 -0.92 10.02 -1.50
C THR A 23 -1.95 9.58 -0.47
N TRP A 24 -1.76 9.97 0.79
CA TRP A 24 -2.62 9.62 1.92
C TRP A 24 -3.05 10.88 2.65
N ALA A 25 -4.35 11.05 2.89
CA ALA A 25 -4.91 12.25 3.52
C ALA A 25 -4.49 13.58 2.85
N GLY A 26 -4.27 13.57 1.53
CA GLY A 26 -3.80 14.73 0.75
C GLY A 26 -2.28 14.98 0.80
N GLU A 27 -1.54 14.18 1.57
CA GLU A 27 -0.08 14.26 1.65
C GLU A 27 0.56 13.14 0.83
N GLN A 28 1.55 13.47 -0.02
CA GLN A 28 2.36 12.46 -0.70
C GLN A 28 3.48 12.00 0.22
N LEU A 29 3.46 10.73 0.58
CA LEU A 29 4.40 10.10 1.49
C LEU A 29 5.19 9.01 0.77
N ALA A 30 6.51 8.98 1.00
CA ALA A 30 7.36 7.92 0.49
C ALA A 30 7.03 6.59 1.17
N VAL A 31 7.02 5.50 0.39
CA VAL A 31 7.02 4.14 0.94
C VAL A 31 8.45 3.82 1.32
N ILE A 32 8.69 3.64 2.61
CA ILE A 32 10.02 3.37 3.17
C ILE A 32 10.24 1.88 3.44
N ASP A 33 9.18 1.06 3.44
CA ASP A 33 9.26 -0.38 3.62
C ASP A 33 8.08 -1.12 2.96
N HIS A 34 8.35 -2.34 2.48
CA HIS A 34 7.40 -3.25 1.85
C HIS A 34 7.29 -4.52 2.67
N GLY A 35 6.16 -4.70 3.36
CA GLY A 35 5.89 -5.89 4.14
C GLY A 35 5.29 -7.04 3.33
N ARG A 36 4.57 -7.91 4.06
CA ARG A 36 3.89 -9.09 3.51
C ARG A 36 3.04 -8.77 2.27
N ARG A 37 3.15 -9.66 1.28
CA ARG A 37 2.31 -9.72 0.07
C ARG A 37 1.40 -10.93 0.12
N TRP A 38 0.19 -10.79 -0.40
CA TRP A 38 -0.75 -11.91 -0.54
C TRP A 38 -1.71 -11.66 -1.70
N GLN A 39 -2.27 -12.75 -2.22
CA GLN A 39 -3.29 -12.70 -3.26
C GLN A 39 -4.66 -12.97 -2.64
N THR A 40 -5.69 -12.29 -3.09
CA THR A 40 -7.10 -12.63 -2.86
C THR A 40 -7.85 -12.64 -4.18
N ASP A 41 -9.12 -13.05 -4.17
CA ASP A 41 -10.02 -12.94 -5.33
C ASP A 41 -10.18 -11.49 -5.80
N ASN A 42 -9.95 -10.51 -4.92
CA ASN A 42 -10.07 -9.08 -5.20
C ASN A 42 -8.75 -8.43 -5.64
N GLY A 43 -7.71 -9.23 -5.89
CA GLY A 43 -6.44 -8.76 -6.43
C GLY A 43 -5.23 -8.99 -5.52
N GLN A 44 -4.12 -8.34 -5.87
CA GLN A 44 -2.85 -8.46 -5.15
C GLN A 44 -2.82 -7.44 -4.02
N HIS A 45 -2.45 -7.87 -2.82
CA HIS A 45 -2.30 -7.02 -1.65
C HIS A 45 -0.83 -6.94 -1.19
N ILE A 46 -0.47 -5.80 -0.61
CA ILE A 46 0.84 -5.54 -0.01
C ILE A 46 0.69 -4.64 1.22
N LEU A 47 1.46 -4.91 2.26
CA LEU A 47 1.66 -3.96 3.35
C LEU A 47 2.78 -2.98 2.99
N VAL A 48 2.54 -1.69 3.24
CA VAL A 48 3.55 -0.64 3.06
C VAL A 48 3.68 0.20 4.32
N ARG A 49 4.92 0.58 4.65
CA ARG A 49 5.20 1.56 5.70
C ARG A 49 5.57 2.89 5.03
N LEU A 50 4.93 3.95 5.49
CA LEU A 50 5.18 5.31 5.00
C LEU A 50 6.20 6.04 5.87
N ALA A 51 6.84 7.07 5.31
CA ALA A 51 7.84 7.88 6.00
C ALA A 51 7.35 8.49 7.33
N ASN A 52 6.06 8.76 7.46
CA ASN A 52 5.45 9.27 8.70
C ASN A 52 5.19 8.17 9.76
N GLY A 53 5.60 6.93 9.50
CA GLY A 53 5.41 5.79 10.39
C GLY A 53 4.07 5.06 10.22
N SER A 54 3.15 5.57 9.39
CA SER A 54 1.87 4.93 9.11
C SER A 54 2.06 3.62 8.34
N ALA A 55 1.20 2.64 8.63
CA ALA A 55 1.13 1.40 7.89
C ALA A 55 -0.19 1.31 7.12
N LEU A 56 -0.08 1.00 5.83
CA LEU A 56 -1.22 0.80 4.95
C LEU A 56 -1.21 -0.62 4.37
N GLU A 57 -2.40 -1.17 4.18
CA GLU A 57 -2.60 -2.22 3.18
C GLU A 57 -2.98 -1.54 1.87
N LEU A 58 -2.24 -1.85 0.82
CA LEU A 58 -2.58 -1.50 -0.55
C LEU A 58 -3.05 -2.75 -1.28
N TRP A 59 -4.05 -2.62 -2.14
CA TRP A 59 -4.47 -3.69 -3.05
C TRP A 59 -4.66 -3.18 -4.48
N PHE A 60 -4.24 -4.00 -5.44
CA PHE A 60 -4.33 -3.75 -6.87
C PHE A 60 -5.36 -4.70 -7.49
N ASP A 61 -6.40 -4.14 -8.10
CA ASP A 61 -7.50 -4.90 -8.72
C ASP A 61 -7.26 -5.24 -10.21
N GLY A 62 -6.07 -4.95 -10.73
CA GLY A 62 -5.76 -5.06 -12.16
C GLY A 62 -5.84 -3.74 -12.92
N THR A 63 -6.45 -2.70 -12.34
CA THR A 63 -6.59 -1.38 -12.95
C THR A 63 -6.05 -0.27 -12.05
N ILE A 64 -6.47 -0.24 -10.77
CA ILE A 64 -6.08 0.81 -9.83
C ILE A 64 -5.61 0.24 -8.49
N TRP A 65 -4.82 1.05 -7.78
CA TRP A 65 -4.45 0.80 -6.41
C TRP A 65 -5.42 1.49 -5.46
N ARG A 66 -5.83 0.76 -4.43
CA ARG A 66 -6.59 1.30 -3.30
C ARG A 66 -5.84 1.00 -2.01
N GLY A 67 -6.04 1.84 -1.01
CA GLY A 67 -5.35 1.74 0.28
C GLY A 67 -6.29 1.87 1.45
N ARG A 68 -5.95 1.19 2.55
CA ARG A 68 -6.59 1.39 3.86
C ARG A 68 -5.55 1.37 4.97
N SER A 69 -5.80 2.15 6.02
CA SER A 69 -4.96 2.13 7.21
C SER A 69 -5.04 0.79 7.94
N LYS A 70 -3.90 0.34 8.46
CA LYS A 70 -3.83 -0.77 9.40
C LYS A 70 -3.54 -0.20 10.79
N PRO A 71 -4.54 -0.15 11.69
CA PRO A 71 -4.27 0.24 13.06
C PRO A 71 -3.38 -0.78 13.75
N GLY A 72 -2.36 -0.29 14.46
CA GLY A 72 -1.30 -1.09 15.10
C GLY A 72 -0.04 -1.22 14.23
N THR A 73 1.09 -1.61 14.84
CA THR A 73 2.33 -1.93 14.11
C THR A 73 2.16 -3.30 13.48
N PRO A 74 2.00 -3.45 12.16
CA PRO A 74 1.90 -4.77 11.57
C PRO A 74 3.23 -5.48 11.80
N SER A 75 3.24 -6.59 12.53
CA SER A 75 4.41 -7.44 12.79
C SER A 75 4.97 -8.12 11.52
N ASN A 76 4.49 -7.73 10.34
CA ASN A 76 4.74 -8.34 9.04
C ASN A 76 5.59 -7.45 8.12
N PHE A 77 6.19 -6.39 8.67
CA PHE A 77 7.33 -5.68 8.08
C PHE A 77 8.58 -6.39 8.56
N VAL A 78 9.14 -7.26 7.73
CA VAL A 78 10.34 -8.07 7.98
C VAL A 78 11.45 -7.67 7.04
#